data_AF-A0A2N3PKA2-F1
#
_entry.id   AF-A0A2N3PKA2-F1
#
_cell.length_a   1.000
_cell.length_b   1.000
_cell.length_c   1.000
_cell.angle_alpha   90.00
_cell.angle_beta   90.00
_cell.angle_gamma   90.00
#
_symmetry.space_group_name_H-M   'P 1'
#
loop_
_entity.id
_entity.type
_entity.pdbx_description
1 polymer ?
#
loop_
_entity_poly.entity_id
_entity_poly.type
_entity_poly.pdbx_seq_one_letter_code
_entity_poly.pdbx_strand_id
1 'polypeptide(L)'
;MATRSFIFFAEKEPTLDLNVKGIYCHYDGYLEGVGNRLKRDYDSDKKVRKLIALGGIRSLERTINKTKREVIGDIGDKNATLTCSLNMFLNHFKSFGYSDIEYIYLRIGGKWFYSSRCYSGDFDKFIELKDDFMKQIMADYRERIKRLEMKMGRVS
;
A
#
# COMPACT_ATOMS: atom_id res chain seq x y z
N MET A 1 -4.76 -8.03 14.83
CA MET A 1 -3.52 -7.32 14.42
C MET A 1 -3.89 -6.33 13.32
N ALA A 2 -3.43 -5.09 13.36
CA ALA A 2 -3.67 -4.11 12.30
C ALA A 2 -2.48 -4.10 11.33
N THR A 3 -2.70 -4.45 10.05
CA THR A 3 -1.68 -4.32 9.02
C THR A 3 -1.68 -2.89 8.49
N ARG A 4 -0.64 -2.12 8.79
CA ARG A 4 -0.58 -0.70 8.44
C ARG A 4 0.14 -0.49 7.13
N SER A 5 -0.27 0.57 6.43
CA SER A 5 0.30 0.93 5.15
C SER A 5 0.45 2.43 4.97
N PHE A 6 1.28 2.80 3.99
CA PHE A 6 1.36 4.16 3.48
C PHE A 6 0.94 4.18 2.01
N ILE A 7 0.17 5.18 1.61
CA ILE A 7 -0.32 5.33 0.23
C ILE A 7 0.24 6.63 -0.33
N PHE A 8 1.12 6.53 -1.32
CA PHE A 8 1.77 7.64 -1.99
C PHE A 8 1.24 7.88 -3.40
N PHE A 9 1.33 9.14 -3.81
CA PHE A 9 1.10 9.60 -5.16
C PHE A 9 2.23 10.53 -5.61
N ALA A 10 2.71 10.33 -6.83
CA ALA A 10 3.67 11.19 -7.50
C ALA A 10 3.13 11.72 -8.83
N GLU A 11 3.37 13.00 -9.12
CA GLU A 11 2.86 13.67 -10.33
C GLU A 11 3.73 13.46 -11.58
N LYS A 12 5.03 13.20 -11.40
CA LYS A 12 6.02 13.09 -12.47
C LYS A 12 6.67 11.72 -12.46
N GLU A 13 7.24 11.33 -13.60
CA GLU A 13 8.08 10.13 -13.77
C GLU A 13 9.20 10.07 -12.72
N PRO A 14 9.67 8.86 -12.35
CA PRO A 14 10.59 8.67 -11.23
C PRO A 14 11.92 9.37 -11.48
N THR A 15 12.20 10.41 -10.70
CA THR A 15 13.53 11.02 -10.55
C THR A 15 14.24 10.42 -9.33
N LEU A 16 15.56 10.58 -9.24
CA LEU A 16 16.36 10.17 -8.07
C LEU A 16 15.80 10.71 -6.74
N ASP A 17 15.23 11.93 -6.76
CA ASP A 17 14.48 12.52 -5.64
C ASP A 17 13.00 12.66 -5.97
N LEU A 18 12.32 11.52 -6.09
CA LEU A 18 10.89 11.49 -6.35
C LEU A 18 10.12 12.14 -5.18
N ASN A 19 9.58 13.33 -5.42
CA ASN A 19 8.68 14.00 -4.48
C ASN A 19 7.31 13.33 -4.48
N VAL A 20 6.89 12.86 -3.32
CA VAL A 20 5.63 12.14 -3.11
C VAL A 20 4.75 12.90 -2.12
N LYS A 21 3.43 12.73 -2.31
CA LYS A 21 2.43 13.06 -1.30
C LYS A 21 1.75 11.79 -0.85
N GLY A 22 1.62 11.57 0.45
CA GLY A 22 1.06 10.34 0.95
C GLY A 22 0.28 10.47 2.24
N ILE A 23 -0.51 9.44 2.51
CA ILE A 23 -1.31 9.31 3.73
C ILE A 23 -1.06 7.95 4.37
N TYR A 24 -1.20 7.93 5.69
CA TYR A 24 -1.20 6.70 6.47
C TYR A 24 -2.56 5.99 6.43
N CYS A 25 -2.55 4.65 6.36
CA CYS A 25 -3.72 3.80 6.49
C CYS A 25 -3.49 2.73 7.56
N HIS A 26 -4.35 2.66 8.58
CA HIS A 26 -4.11 1.85 9.77
C HIS A 26 -4.44 0.35 9.59
N TYR A 27 -5.50 0.01 8.86
CA TYR A 27 -5.99 -1.35 8.70
C TYR A 27 -5.85 -1.87 7.26
N ASP A 28 -5.87 -3.19 7.15
CA ASP A 28 -5.95 -3.97 5.90
C ASP A 28 -4.88 -3.64 4.85
N GLY A 29 -3.70 -3.23 5.28
CA GLY A 29 -2.61 -2.79 4.42
C GLY A 29 -2.07 -3.84 3.43
N TYR A 30 -2.42 -5.12 3.57
CA TYR A 30 -2.00 -6.21 2.68
C TYR A 30 -2.63 -6.11 1.27
N LEU A 31 -2.13 -6.92 0.34
CA LEU A 31 -2.47 -6.83 -1.08
C LEU A 31 -3.95 -7.10 -1.36
N GLU A 32 -4.58 -8.05 -0.67
CA GLU A 32 -6.00 -8.39 -0.81
C GLU A 32 -6.93 -7.30 -0.24
N GLY A 33 -6.43 -6.49 0.68
CA GLY A 33 -7.13 -5.39 1.33
C GLY A 33 -6.93 -4.08 0.57
N VAL A 34 -5.99 -3.25 1.04
CA VAL A 34 -5.69 -1.94 0.47
C VAL A 34 -5.22 -2.08 -0.98
N GLY A 35 -4.31 -3.00 -1.32
CA GLY A 35 -3.79 -3.14 -2.68
C GLY A 35 -4.88 -3.36 -3.73
N ASN A 36 -5.76 -4.32 -3.50
CA ASN A 36 -6.90 -4.64 -4.33
C ASN A 36 -7.89 -3.46 -4.43
N ARG A 37 -8.13 -2.77 -3.31
CA ARG A 37 -9.05 -1.63 -3.26
C ARG A 37 -8.50 -0.43 -4.02
N LEU A 38 -7.20 -0.16 -3.93
CA LEU A 38 -6.54 0.88 -4.70
C LEU A 38 -6.66 0.60 -6.20
N LYS A 39 -6.39 -0.65 -6.61
CA LYS A 39 -6.43 -1.07 -8.01
C LYS A 39 -7.83 -1.11 -8.60
N ARG A 40 -8.85 -1.50 -7.83
CA ARG A 40 -10.24 -1.57 -8.30
C ARG A 40 -10.96 -0.23 -8.24
N ASP A 41 -10.85 0.45 -7.10
CA ASP A 41 -11.73 1.57 -6.77
C ASP A 41 -11.03 2.94 -6.94
N TYR A 42 -9.69 2.99 -6.90
CA TYR A 42 -8.87 4.22 -6.95
C TYR A 42 -7.83 4.24 -8.09
N ASP A 43 -8.06 3.56 -9.22
CA ASP A 43 -7.05 3.43 -10.30
C ASP A 43 -6.85 4.65 -11.20
N SER A 44 -7.21 5.85 -10.74
CA SER A 44 -7.01 7.08 -11.50
C SER A 44 -6.43 8.17 -10.62
N ASP A 45 -5.51 8.96 -11.18
CA ASP A 45 -4.87 10.08 -10.49
C ASP A 45 -5.89 11.01 -9.83
N LYS A 46 -7.02 11.28 -10.50
CA LYS A 46 -8.10 12.10 -9.95
C LYS A 46 -8.66 11.52 -8.65
N LYS A 47 -8.87 10.20 -8.58
CA LYS A 47 -9.38 9.54 -7.37
C LYS A 47 -8.31 9.48 -6.28
N VAL A 48 -7.06 9.20 -6.63
CA VAL A 48 -5.94 9.17 -5.67
C VAL A 48 -5.69 10.55 -5.08
N ARG A 49 -5.68 11.61 -5.88
CA ARG A 49 -5.55 13.00 -5.37
C ARG A 49 -6.64 13.34 -4.36
N LYS A 50 -7.89 12.93 -4.63
CA LYS A 50 -9.00 13.10 -3.67
C LYS A 50 -8.78 12.30 -2.39
N LEU A 51 -8.25 11.09 -2.50
CA LEU A 51 -7.90 10.25 -1.35
C LEU A 51 -6.81 10.90 -0.50
N ILE A 52 -5.69 11.30 -1.11
CA ILE A 52 -4.59 11.98 -0.41
C ILE A 52 -5.07 13.26 0.29
N ALA A 53 -5.98 14.02 -0.33
CA ALA A 53 -6.53 15.23 0.25
C ALA A 53 -7.39 15.01 1.51
N LEU A 54 -7.78 13.77 1.83
CA LEU A 54 -8.47 13.46 3.09
C LEU A 54 -7.56 13.47 4.31
N GLY A 55 -6.25 13.27 4.13
CA GLY A 55 -5.31 12.97 5.23
C GLY A 55 -5.30 11.49 5.62
N GLY A 56 -4.69 11.18 6.76
CA GLY A 56 -4.58 9.82 7.30
C GLY A 56 -5.93 9.18 7.59
N ILE A 57 -6.03 7.86 7.38
CA ILE A 57 -7.29 7.09 7.51
C ILE A 57 -7.09 5.82 8.33
N ARG A 58 -8.16 5.38 9.01
CA ARG A 58 -8.23 4.09 9.70
C ARG A 58 -8.31 2.96 8.68
N SER A 59 -9.27 3.04 7.75
CA SER A 59 -9.49 2.05 6.70
C SER A 59 -9.76 2.71 5.36
N LEU A 60 -9.24 2.13 4.28
CA LEU A 60 -9.58 2.52 2.92
C LEU A 60 -10.92 1.89 2.54
N GLU A 61 -11.90 2.67 2.10
CA GLU A 61 -13.23 2.20 1.69
C GLU A 61 -13.48 2.25 0.18
N ARG A 62 -14.51 1.55 -0.34
CA ARG A 62 -14.77 1.46 -1.80
C ARG A 62 -15.06 2.80 -2.49
N THR A 63 -15.41 3.82 -1.72
CA THR A 63 -15.79 5.14 -2.25
C THR A 63 -15.21 6.23 -1.38
N ILE A 64 -14.88 7.37 -1.99
CA ILE A 64 -14.30 8.51 -1.26
C ILE A 64 -15.19 8.98 -0.10
N ASN A 65 -16.52 8.94 -0.25
CA ASN A 65 -17.46 9.36 0.80
C ASN A 65 -17.53 8.39 1.97
N LYS A 66 -17.25 7.10 1.74
CA LYS A 66 -17.11 6.13 2.83
C LYS A 66 -15.76 6.31 3.52
N THR A 67 -14.68 6.44 2.75
CA THR A 67 -13.32 6.64 3.28
C THR A 67 -13.21 7.91 4.11
N LYS A 68 -13.95 8.98 3.76
CA LYS A 68 -14.02 10.21 4.54
C LYS A 68 -14.47 9.99 5.99
N ARG A 69 -15.27 8.95 6.28
CA ARG A 69 -15.71 8.60 7.65
C ARG A 69 -14.63 7.87 8.45
N GLU A 70 -13.59 7.41 7.76
CA GLU A 70 -12.46 6.70 8.34
C GLU A 70 -11.26 7.60 8.61
N VAL A 71 -11.35 8.91 8.35
CA VAL A 71 -10.24 9.84 8.64
C VAL A 71 -9.84 9.77 10.11
N ILE A 72 -8.53 9.77 10.35
CA ILE A 72 -7.93 9.87 11.68
C ILE A 72 -7.72 11.36 11.95
N GLY A 73 -8.34 11.88 13.02
CA GLY A 73 -8.33 13.31 13.33
C GLY A 73 -9.34 14.11 12.50
N ASP A 74 -9.11 15.41 12.40
CA ASP A 74 -10.00 16.31 11.66
C ASP A 74 -9.80 16.18 10.14
N ILE A 75 -10.91 16.19 9.41
CA ILE A 75 -10.89 16.09 7.95
C ILE A 75 -10.22 17.33 7.36
N GLY A 76 -9.15 17.11 6.58
CA GLY A 76 -8.38 18.19 5.97
C GLY A 76 -7.23 18.69 6.84
N ASP A 77 -6.91 18.01 7.95
CA ASP A 77 -5.64 18.23 8.65
C ASP A 77 -4.47 17.87 7.73
N LYS A 78 -3.81 18.91 7.22
CA LYS A 78 -2.64 18.78 6.35
C LYS A 78 -1.48 18.10 7.06
N ASN A 79 -1.44 18.10 8.39
CA ASN A 79 -0.40 17.40 9.16
C ASN A 79 -0.53 15.87 9.05
N ALA A 80 -1.71 15.36 8.67
CA ALA A 80 -1.92 13.95 8.38
C ALA A 80 -1.55 13.55 6.93
N THR A 81 -1.16 14.53 6.10
CA THR A 81 -0.64 14.31 4.74
C THR A 81 0.86 14.60 4.70
N LEU A 82 1.65 13.58 4.39
CA LEU A 82 3.09 13.72 4.26
C LEU A 82 3.46 14.20 2.85
N THR A 83 4.30 15.24 2.76
CA THR A 83 4.98 15.63 1.52
C THR A 83 6.49 15.53 1.74
N CYS A 84 7.18 14.67 1.00
CA CYS A 84 8.62 14.46 1.15
C CYS A 84 9.23 13.80 -0.10
N SER A 85 10.56 13.68 -0.14
CA SER A 85 11.23 12.75 -1.05
C SER A 85 10.95 11.31 -0.60
N LEU A 86 10.60 10.43 -1.53
CA LEU A 86 10.39 9.01 -1.23
C LEU A 86 11.64 8.39 -0.60
N ASN A 87 12.83 8.73 -1.10
CA ASN A 87 14.08 8.22 -0.54
C ASN A 87 14.30 8.70 0.90
N MET A 88 13.95 9.96 1.20
CA MET A 88 14.01 10.48 2.56
C MET A 88 13.07 9.72 3.50
N PHE A 89 11.83 9.43 3.06
CA PHE A 89 10.89 8.61 3.81
C PHE A 89 11.45 7.21 4.08
N LEU A 90 11.93 6.51 3.04
CA LEU A 90 12.47 5.15 3.17
C LEU A 90 13.71 5.10 4.09
N ASN A 91 14.61 6.08 3.98
CA ASN A 91 15.80 6.15 4.83
C ASN A 91 15.46 6.43 6.29
N HIS A 92 14.41 7.23 6.55
CA HIS A 92 13.90 7.42 7.91
C HIS A 92 13.52 6.07 8.53
N PHE A 93 12.79 5.19 7.82
CA PHE A 93 12.45 3.87 8.34
C PHE A 93 13.64 2.96 8.58
N LYS A 94 14.66 3.02 7.71
CA LYS A 94 15.90 2.26 7.88
C LYS A 94 16.65 2.68 9.14
N SER A 95 16.74 3.99 9.39
CA SER A 95 17.51 4.54 10.51
C SER A 95 16.82 4.37 11.87
N PHE A 96 15.50 4.42 11.93
CA PHE A 96 14.76 4.37 13.21
C PHE A 96 14.29 2.96 13.62
N GLY A 97 14.52 1.94 12.78
CA GLY A 97 14.44 0.51 13.14
C GLY A 97 13.04 -0.05 13.44
N TYR A 98 12.05 0.79 13.73
CA TYR A 98 10.69 0.36 14.05
C TYR A 98 9.67 1.26 13.39
N SER A 99 8.98 0.71 12.40
CA SER A 99 7.67 1.20 12.03
C SER A 99 6.74 0.05 11.89
N ASP A 100 5.54 0.21 12.44
CA ASP A 100 4.45 -0.74 12.24
C ASP A 100 3.94 -0.75 10.78
N ILE A 101 4.55 0.01 9.86
CA ILE A 101 4.26 -0.01 8.43
C ILE A 101 4.79 -1.31 7.82
N GLU A 102 3.90 -2.04 7.19
CA GLU A 102 4.20 -3.32 6.54
C GLU A 102 4.18 -3.20 5.01
N TYR A 103 3.37 -2.27 4.48
CA TYR A 103 3.17 -2.04 3.05
C TYR A 103 3.28 -0.55 2.68
N ILE A 104 3.93 -0.28 1.56
CA ILE A 104 3.93 1.03 0.92
C ILE A 104 3.33 0.86 -0.47
N TYR A 105 2.34 1.66 -0.81
CA TYR A 105 1.76 1.75 -2.14
C TYR A 105 2.18 3.06 -2.79
N LEU A 106 2.56 3.02 -4.06
CA LEU A 106 2.97 4.18 -4.84
C LEU A 106 2.20 4.21 -6.15
N ARG A 107 1.47 5.30 -6.39
CA ARG A 107 0.87 5.61 -7.69
C ARG A 107 1.77 6.59 -8.44
N ILE A 108 2.24 6.19 -9.62
CA ILE A 108 3.08 7.00 -10.51
C ILE A 108 2.87 6.57 -11.97
N GLY A 109 2.88 7.51 -12.90
CA GLY A 109 2.81 7.20 -14.35
C GLY A 109 1.59 6.37 -14.76
N GLY A 110 0.42 6.58 -14.15
CA GLY A 110 -0.77 5.78 -14.47
C GLY A 110 -0.85 4.42 -13.78
N LYS A 111 0.16 4.02 -12.98
CA LYS A 111 0.30 2.67 -12.44
C LYS A 111 0.46 2.64 -10.93
N TRP A 112 0.06 1.51 -10.35
CA TRP A 112 0.26 1.20 -8.94
C TRP A 112 1.47 0.29 -8.75
N PHE A 113 2.26 0.59 -7.74
CA PHE A 113 3.37 -0.23 -7.26
C PHE A 113 3.22 -0.44 -5.76
N TYR A 114 3.76 -1.54 -5.24
CA TYR A 114 3.91 -1.75 -3.81
C TYR A 114 5.31 -2.16 -3.43
N SER A 115 5.65 -1.91 -2.18
CA SER A 115 6.79 -2.48 -1.48
C SER A 115 6.31 -3.01 -0.14
N SER A 116 6.92 -4.09 0.36
CA SER A 116 6.50 -4.73 1.61
C SER A 116 7.65 -5.42 2.31
N ARG A 117 7.75 -5.24 3.63
CA ARG A 117 8.80 -5.89 4.43
C ARG A 117 8.72 -7.42 4.44
N CYS A 118 7.53 -7.99 4.28
CA CYS A 118 7.33 -9.44 4.29
C CYS A 118 8.04 -10.19 3.15
N TYR A 119 8.30 -9.52 2.02
CA TYR A 119 8.91 -10.15 0.84
C TYR A 119 10.39 -9.82 0.66
N SER A 120 10.85 -8.65 1.09
CA SER A 120 12.21 -8.16 0.83
C SER A 120 13.04 -7.90 2.10
N GLY A 121 12.46 -8.02 3.30
CA GLY A 121 13.11 -7.66 4.56
C GLY A 121 13.17 -6.16 4.82
N ASP A 122 13.05 -5.33 3.78
CA ASP A 122 12.95 -3.86 3.82
C ASP A 122 12.12 -3.32 2.63
N PHE A 123 11.93 -2.02 2.51
CA PHE A 123 11.22 -1.35 1.40
C PHE A 123 12.14 -0.97 0.22
N ASP A 124 13.07 -1.85 -0.14
CA ASP A 124 14.11 -1.61 -1.14
C ASP A 124 13.63 -1.79 -2.60
N LYS A 125 12.53 -2.53 -2.80
CA LYS A 125 11.99 -2.84 -4.13
C LYS A 125 10.51 -2.50 -4.24
N PHE A 126 10.14 -1.85 -5.33
CA PHE A 126 8.76 -1.64 -5.75
C PHE A 126 8.37 -2.60 -6.88
N ILE A 127 7.23 -3.26 -6.73
CA ILE A 127 6.67 -4.23 -7.68
C ILE A 127 5.34 -3.67 -8.19
N GLU A 128 5.12 -3.73 -9.51
CA GLU A 128 3.86 -3.26 -10.11
C GLU A 128 2.67 -4.13 -9.67
N LEU A 129 1.57 -3.50 -9.24
CA LEU A 129 0.28 -4.19 -9.00
C LEU A 129 -0.42 -4.39 -10.34
N LYS A 130 -0.20 -5.56 -10.94
CA LYS A 130 -0.84 -5.97 -12.20
C LYS A 130 -2.31 -6.34 -12.00
N ASP A 131 -3.11 -6.29 -13.06
CA ASP A 131 -4.54 -6.62 -13.00
C ASP A 131 -4.81 -8.09 -12.59
N ASP A 132 -3.89 -8.98 -12.91
CA ASP A 132 -3.94 -10.41 -12.59
C ASP A 132 -3.30 -10.76 -11.25
N PHE A 133 -2.82 -9.77 -10.47
CA PHE A 133 -2.07 -10.04 -9.24
C PHE A 133 -2.86 -10.92 -8.25
N MET A 134 -4.19 -10.73 -8.13
CA MET A 134 -5.03 -11.56 -7.27
C MET A 134 -5.10 -13.01 -7.75
N LYS A 135 -5.09 -13.24 -9.07
CA LYS A 135 -5.04 -14.61 -9.62
C LYS A 135 -3.69 -15.24 -9.32
N GLN A 136 -2.62 -14.46 -9.42
CA GLN A 136 -1.26 -14.91 -9.12
C GLN A 136 -1.08 -15.26 -7.64
N ILE A 137 -1.50 -14.39 -6.72
CA ILE A 137 -1.48 -14.66 -5.27
C ILE A 137 -2.29 -15.92 -4.95
N MET A 138 -3.48 -16.06 -5.52
CA MET A 138 -4.33 -17.23 -5.27
C MET A 138 -3.72 -18.51 -5.84
N ALA A 139 -3.04 -18.44 -6.99
CA ALA A 139 -2.30 -19.58 -7.54
C ALA A 139 -1.14 -19.99 -6.64
N ASP A 140 -0.32 -19.04 -6.20
CA ASP A 140 0.83 -19.26 -5.32
C ASP A 140 0.39 -19.83 -3.96
N TYR A 141 -0.69 -19.28 -3.39
CA TYR A 141 -1.27 -19.78 -2.14
C TYR A 141 -1.76 -21.23 -2.27
N ARG A 142 -2.50 -21.55 -3.34
CA ARG A 142 -2.95 -22.93 -3.63
C ARG A 142 -1.77 -23.89 -3.77
N GLU A 143 -0.72 -23.48 -4.45
CA GLU A 143 0.48 -24.30 -4.62
C GLU A 143 1.21 -24.53 -3.28
N ARG A 144 1.30 -23.49 -2.43
CA ARG A 144 1.90 -23.60 -1.10
C ARG A 144 1.10 -24.52 -0.18
N ILE A 145 -0.23 -24.43 -0.18
CA ILE A 145 -1.09 -25.35 0.57
C ILE A 145 -0.89 -26.79 0.10
N LYS A 146 -0.89 -27.03 -1.22
CA LYS A 146 -0.62 -28.37 -1.79
C LYS A 146 0.73 -28.92 -1.34
N ARG A 147 1.79 -28.10 -1.32
CA ARG A 147 3.13 -28.49 -0.82
C ARG A 147 3.12 -28.80 0.67
N LEU A 148 2.37 -28.06 1.49
CA LEU A 148 2.23 -28.32 2.92
C LEU A 148 1.44 -29.61 3.18
N GLU A 149 0.36 -29.85 2.45
CA GLU A 149 -0.45 -31.08 2.55
C GLU A 149 0.35 -32.32 2.17
N MET A 150 1.15 -32.24 1.10
CA MET A 150 2.09 -33.30 0.72
C MET A 150 3.14 -33.56 1.80
N LYS A 151 3.70 -32.51 2.42
CA LYS A 151 4.65 -32.64 3.53
C LYS A 151 4.03 -33.20 4.82
N MET A 152 2.74 -32.96 5.04
CA MET A 152 2.01 -33.43 6.20
C MET A 152 1.40 -34.84 6.02
N GLY A 153 1.66 -35.50 4.88
CA GLY A 153 1.14 -36.85 4.61
C GLY A 153 -0.38 -36.91 4.53
N ARG A 154 -1.06 -35.79 4.24
CA ARG A 154 -2.53 -35.68 4.23
C ARG A 154 -3.17 -35.89 2.86
N VAL A 155 -2.40 -36.32 1.88
CA VAL A 155 -2.91 -36.65 0.55
C VAL A 155 -2.72 -38.16 0.35
N SER A 156 -3.84 -38.89 0.40
CA SER A 156 -3.99 -40.25 -0.14
C SER A 156 -4.40 -40.19 -1.60
#